data_AF-A0A6C0F4K3-F1
#
_entry.id   AF-A0A6C0F4K3-F1
#
_cell.length_a   1.000
_cell.length_b   1.000
_cell.length_c   1.000
_cell.angle_alpha   90.00
_cell.angle_beta   90.00
_cell.angle_gamma   90.00
#
_symmetry.space_group_name_H-M   'P 1'
#
loop_
_entity.id
_entity.type
_entity.pdbx_description
1 polymer ?
#
loop_
_entity_poly.entity_id
_entity_poly.type
_entity_poly.pdbx_seq_one_letter_code
_entity_poly.pdbx_strand_id
1 'polypeptide(L)'
;MAHPINAVRSTELIPGEIYYGFFNSALDGRPTYLRATFTEYWTNRAGYLMARFHNGSYNMPSLGISTPIQARGDFPDGSSFRIWDDNTGANNFYKACRFTPKEKAELKTRLCLRQRRQYERGLTGSTPEGKSFPRDLVREIALRYLTDDRVGHVGQWKVFPRPPMDYTKLGFSAHTNEMFRDAEQAITKADKWEWMRTADPGRGGYAGCIAPEFQAITRCMKYDGHSGGSFGGTFRTMQYLAKVGREEFREAYAPAK
;
A
#
# COMPACT_ATOMS: atom_id res chain seq x y z
N MET A 1 20.82 0.36 28.83
CA MET A 1 19.84 1.31 28.24
C MET A 1 18.43 0.76 28.42
N ALA A 2 17.48 1.53 28.93
CA ALA A 2 16.10 1.07 29.07
C ALA A 2 15.42 0.95 27.69
N HIS A 3 14.99 -0.25 27.30
CA HIS A 3 14.26 -0.49 26.05
C HIS A 3 12.97 0.35 26.01
N PRO A 4 12.61 0.99 24.88
CA PRO A 4 11.32 1.68 24.74
C PRO A 4 10.17 0.77 25.18
N ILE A 5 9.29 1.26 26.07
CA ILE A 5 8.02 0.57 26.38
C ILE A 5 7.33 0.41 25.02
N ASN A 6 7.20 -0.83 24.55
CA ASN A 6 6.61 -1.29 23.27
C ASN A 6 7.55 -1.51 22.08
N ALA A 7 8.87 -1.38 22.22
CA ALA A 7 9.78 -1.97 21.23
C ALA A 7 9.85 -3.48 21.46
N VAL A 8 9.51 -4.26 20.43
CA VAL A 8 9.65 -5.72 20.45
C VAL A 8 11.03 -6.02 19.89
N ARG A 9 11.79 -6.88 20.58
CA ARG A 9 13.08 -7.31 20.04
C ARG A 9 12.84 -8.02 18.71
N SER A 10 13.75 -7.87 17.76
CA SER A 10 13.62 -8.52 16.45
C SER A 10 13.56 -10.05 16.56
N THR A 11 14.01 -10.63 17.68
CA THR A 11 13.93 -12.07 18.00
C THR A 11 12.63 -12.48 18.71
N GLU A 12 11.76 -11.52 19.05
CA GLU A 12 10.53 -11.72 19.86
C GLU A 12 9.25 -11.40 19.05
N LEU A 13 9.37 -11.25 17.73
CA LEU A 13 8.23 -11.10 16.83
C LEU A 13 7.37 -12.38 16.80
N ILE A 14 6.07 -12.18 16.73
CA ILE A 14 5.04 -13.23 16.75
C ILE A 14 4.39 -13.33 15.36
N PRO A 15 4.46 -14.49 14.69
CA PRO A 15 3.83 -14.70 13.38
C PRO A 15 2.36 -14.30 13.36
N GLY A 16 1.93 -13.65 12.28
CA GLY A 16 0.56 -13.17 12.08
C GLY A 16 0.28 -11.78 12.65
N GLU A 17 1.20 -11.21 13.44
CA GLU A 17 1.04 -9.86 13.97
C GLU A 17 1.62 -8.79 13.04
N ILE A 18 0.99 -7.61 13.05
CA ILE A 18 1.44 -6.45 12.27
C ILE A 18 2.47 -5.68 13.09
N TYR A 19 3.55 -5.25 12.45
CA TYR A 19 4.60 -4.44 13.04
C TYR A 19 4.91 -3.22 12.20
N TYR A 20 5.34 -2.15 12.87
CA TYR A 20 6.03 -1.02 12.27
C TYR A 20 7.53 -1.17 12.45
N GLY A 21 8.30 -1.02 11.38
CA GLY A 21 9.75 -0.92 11.42
C GLY A 21 10.18 0.48 10.99
N PHE A 22 11.14 1.08 11.69
CA PHE A 22 11.76 2.34 11.29
C PHE A 22 13.27 2.15 11.21
N PHE A 23 13.87 2.52 10.08
CA PHE A 23 15.29 2.33 9.83
C PHE A 23 15.77 3.36 8.81
N ASN A 24 17.07 3.59 8.73
CA ASN A 24 17.63 4.43 7.67
C ASN A 24 17.90 3.57 6.44
N SER A 25 17.50 4.06 5.27
CA SER A 25 17.84 3.46 3.98
C SER A 25 19.36 3.31 3.87
N ALA A 26 19.83 2.10 3.56
CA ALA A 26 21.25 1.87 3.28
C ALA A 26 21.71 2.56 1.99
N LEU A 27 20.78 2.92 1.10
CA LEU A 27 21.10 3.56 -0.19
C LEU A 27 21.44 5.04 -0.03
N ASP A 28 20.74 5.75 0.86
CA ASP A 28 20.81 7.22 0.92
C ASP A 28 20.66 7.80 2.32
N GLY A 29 20.65 6.96 3.36
CA GLY A 29 20.61 7.39 4.76
C GLY A 29 19.28 7.99 5.22
N ARG A 30 18.29 8.17 4.33
CA ARG A 30 17.00 8.76 4.69
C ARG A 30 16.16 7.79 5.54
N PRO A 31 15.28 8.33 6.42
CA PRO A 31 14.34 7.51 7.18
C PRO A 31 13.38 6.76 6.27
N THR A 32 13.29 5.46 6.47
CA THR A 32 12.41 4.51 5.77
C THR A 32 11.52 3.85 6.81
N TYR A 33 10.29 3.50 6.43
CA TYR A 33 9.41 2.75 7.33
C TYR A 33 8.73 1.57 6.66
N LEU A 34 8.44 0.58 7.50
CA LEU A 34 7.74 -0.65 7.20
C LEU A 34 6.46 -0.67 8.01
N ARG A 35 5.35 -1.11 7.42
CA ARG A 35 4.16 -1.60 8.14
C ARG A 35 3.74 -2.90 7.51
N ALA A 36 3.94 -4.03 8.18
CA ALA A 36 3.68 -5.34 7.58
C ALA A 36 3.41 -6.41 8.63
N THR A 37 2.80 -7.52 8.21
CA THR A 37 2.57 -8.71 9.03
C THR A 37 3.85 -9.53 9.08
N PHE A 38 4.39 -9.76 10.27
CA PHE A 38 5.49 -10.70 10.46
C PHE A 38 5.00 -12.12 10.18
N THR A 39 5.74 -12.90 9.41
CA THR A 39 5.35 -14.27 9.05
C THR A 39 6.24 -15.32 9.65
N GLU A 40 7.56 -15.17 9.53
CA GLU A 40 8.49 -16.21 9.98
C GLU A 40 9.91 -15.68 10.15
N TYR A 41 10.70 -16.43 10.92
CA TYR A 41 12.15 -16.35 10.88
C TYR A 41 12.68 -17.36 9.89
N TRP A 42 13.76 -17.01 9.20
CA TRP A 42 14.47 -17.94 8.33
C TRP A 42 15.95 -17.60 8.25
N THR A 43 16.78 -18.57 7.87
CA THR A 43 18.21 -18.35 7.63
C THR A 43 18.46 -18.24 6.14
N ASN A 44 19.06 -17.14 5.70
CA ASN A 44 19.38 -16.97 4.28
C ASN A 44 20.60 -17.81 3.86
N ARG A 45 20.92 -17.81 2.56
CA ARG A 45 22.07 -18.59 2.02
C ARG A 45 23.43 -18.19 2.59
N ALA A 46 23.55 -16.99 3.16
CA ALA A 46 24.77 -16.50 3.80
C ALA A 46 24.85 -16.86 5.30
N GLY A 47 23.88 -17.62 5.83
CA GLY A 47 23.84 -18.01 7.23
C GLY A 47 23.27 -16.96 8.17
N TYR A 48 22.71 -15.85 7.66
CA TYR A 48 22.13 -14.81 8.51
C TYR A 48 20.68 -15.13 8.88
N LEU A 49 20.35 -14.93 10.15
CA LEU A 49 18.97 -14.96 10.64
C LEU A 49 18.21 -13.74 10.11
N MET A 50 17.03 -13.98 9.53
CA MET A 50 16.19 -12.97 8.89
C MET A 50 14.77 -13.02 9.47
N ALA A 51 14.14 -11.87 9.62
CA ALA A 51 12.71 -11.72 9.87
C ALA A 51 11.99 -11.41 8.55
N ARG A 52 10.98 -12.20 8.18
CA ARG A 52 10.19 -12.03 6.95
C ARG A 52 8.83 -11.42 7.24
N PHE A 53 8.41 -10.47 6.40
CA PHE A 53 7.16 -9.75 6.51
C PHE A 53 6.38 -9.74 5.21
N HIS A 54 5.05 -9.81 5.30
CA HIS A 54 4.11 -9.81 4.19
C HIS A 54 2.93 -8.87 4.45
N ASN A 55 2.05 -8.71 3.47
CA ASN A 55 0.76 -8.01 3.56
C ASN A 55 0.87 -6.60 4.18
N GLY A 56 1.80 -5.81 3.64
CA GLY A 56 2.18 -4.53 4.20
C GLY A 56 2.54 -3.46 3.17
N SER A 57 3.22 -2.43 3.64
CA SER A 57 3.79 -1.36 2.85
C SER A 57 5.20 -1.04 3.33
N TYR A 58 6.08 -0.81 2.38
CA TYR A 58 7.45 -0.35 2.57
C TYR A 58 7.59 1.01 1.92
N ASN A 59 7.99 2.03 2.66
CA ASN A 59 8.13 3.38 2.13
C ASN A 59 9.59 3.81 2.15
N MET A 60 10.16 4.01 0.96
CA MET A 60 11.46 4.63 0.70
C MET A 60 11.27 6.05 0.14
N PRO A 61 11.28 7.08 1.01
CA PRO A 61 11.09 8.46 0.57
C PRO A 61 12.17 8.92 -0.42
N SER A 62 13.34 8.31 -0.36
CA SER A 62 14.49 8.55 -1.23
C SER A 62 14.20 8.34 -2.71
N LEU A 63 13.40 7.33 -3.01
CA LEU A 63 12.98 7.01 -4.36
C LEU A 63 11.60 7.61 -4.67
N GLY A 64 10.94 8.23 -3.69
CA GLY A 64 9.54 8.62 -3.78
C GLY A 64 8.61 7.40 -3.90
N ILE A 65 9.07 6.23 -3.45
CA ILE A 65 8.38 4.95 -3.66
C ILE A 65 7.79 4.46 -2.33
N SER A 66 6.50 4.20 -2.35
CA SER A 66 5.82 3.37 -1.36
C SER A 66 5.39 2.07 -2.03
N THR A 67 6.10 0.99 -1.77
CA THR A 67 5.86 -0.31 -2.38
C THR A 67 4.97 -1.17 -1.48
N PRO A 68 3.89 -1.77 -2.00
CA PRO A 68 3.16 -2.79 -1.27
C PRO A 68 4.02 -4.05 -1.11
N ILE A 69 4.09 -4.56 0.11
CA ILE A 69 4.68 -5.85 0.43
C ILE A 69 3.56 -6.87 0.36
N GLN A 70 3.37 -7.50 -0.79
CA GLN A 70 2.36 -8.55 -0.98
C GLN A 70 2.95 -9.69 -1.78
N ALA A 71 2.32 -10.86 -1.71
CA ALA A 71 2.64 -12.03 -2.54
C ALA A 71 2.57 -11.76 -4.08
N ARG A 72 2.08 -10.59 -4.50
CA ARG A 72 1.98 -10.15 -5.91
C ARG A 72 2.55 -8.74 -6.16
N GLY A 73 3.32 -8.18 -5.24
CA GLY A 73 4.02 -6.89 -5.41
C GLY A 73 5.48 -7.06 -5.85
N ASP A 74 6.28 -5.99 -5.79
CA ASP A 74 7.73 -6.03 -6.08
C ASP A 74 8.51 -6.99 -5.14
N PHE A 75 7.85 -7.45 -4.06
CA PHE A 75 8.38 -8.36 -3.06
C PHE A 75 7.47 -9.60 -2.91
N PRO A 76 7.44 -10.51 -3.90
CA PRO A 76 6.57 -11.70 -3.87
C PRO A 76 6.90 -12.62 -2.69
N ASP A 77 8.18 -12.68 -2.28
CA ASP A 77 8.65 -13.41 -1.10
C ASP A 77 8.58 -12.58 0.20
N GLY A 78 7.91 -11.42 0.15
CA GLY A 78 7.86 -10.46 1.23
C GLY A 78 9.13 -9.64 1.41
N SER A 79 9.14 -8.77 2.41
CA SER A 79 10.34 -8.01 2.81
C SER A 79 11.05 -8.74 3.94
N SER A 80 12.36 -8.94 3.78
CA SER A 80 13.20 -9.62 4.76
C SER A 80 14.20 -8.66 5.39
N PHE A 81 14.31 -8.70 6.72
CA PHE A 81 15.24 -7.87 7.49
C PHE A 81 16.21 -8.75 8.26
N ARG A 82 17.51 -8.47 8.17
CA ARG A 82 18.53 -9.18 8.94
C ARG A 82 18.36 -8.90 10.43
N ILE A 83 18.41 -9.96 11.22
CA ILE A 83 18.58 -9.91 12.68
C ILE A 83 20.07 -10.02 12.96
N TRP A 84 20.58 -9.10 13.76
CA TRP A 84 21.98 -9.05 14.14
C TRP A 84 22.17 -9.75 15.48
N ASP A 85 23.24 -10.54 15.60
CA ASP A 85 23.47 -11.46 16.73
C ASP A 85 23.57 -10.75 18.08
N ASP A 86 24.01 -9.50 18.06
CA ASP A 86 24.15 -8.63 19.22
C ASP A 86 22.88 -7.82 19.53
N ASN A 87 21.78 -8.03 18.78
CA ASN A 87 20.58 -7.21 18.82
C ASN A 87 20.85 -5.71 18.64
N THR A 88 22.01 -5.31 18.10
CA THR A 88 22.33 -3.89 17.80
C THR A 88 21.81 -3.44 16.44
N GLY A 89 21.36 -4.41 15.63
CA GLY A 89 20.69 -4.21 14.36
C GLY A 89 19.55 -3.21 14.46
N ALA A 90 19.68 -2.11 13.72
CA ALA A 90 18.87 -0.89 13.77
C ALA A 90 17.35 -1.03 13.49
N ASN A 91 16.81 -2.23 13.38
CA ASN A 91 15.40 -2.46 13.10
C ASN A 91 14.63 -2.62 14.41
N ASN A 92 14.30 -1.50 15.04
CA ASN A 92 13.32 -1.53 16.13
C ASN A 92 11.94 -1.78 15.53
N PHE A 93 11.33 -2.91 15.89
CA PHE A 93 9.95 -3.23 15.52
C PHE A 93 8.99 -2.82 16.63
N TYR A 94 7.88 -2.22 16.23
CA TYR A 94 6.83 -1.77 17.12
C TYR A 94 5.55 -2.49 16.74
N LYS A 95 5.03 -3.30 17.65
CA LYS A 95 3.79 -4.05 17.43
C LYS A 95 2.64 -3.09 17.14
N ALA A 96 1.90 -3.34 16.07
CA ALA A 96 0.80 -2.52 15.60
C ALA A 96 -0.51 -2.84 16.36
N CYS A 97 -0.49 -2.79 17.69
CA CYS A 97 -1.68 -2.83 18.54
C CYS A 97 -1.31 -2.38 19.96
N ARG A 98 -2.20 -1.86 20.83
CA ARG A 98 -3.37 -0.99 20.68
C ARG A 98 -3.09 0.07 21.75
N PHE A 99 -2.74 1.31 21.37
CA PHE A 99 -2.83 2.38 22.36
C PHE A 99 -4.30 2.44 22.80
N THR A 100 -4.53 2.32 24.10
CA THR A 100 -5.82 2.63 24.69
C THR A 100 -6.24 4.05 24.28
N PRO A 101 -7.54 4.38 24.26
CA PRO A 101 -7.99 5.74 23.97
C PRO A 101 -7.27 6.79 24.84
N LYS A 102 -6.97 6.44 26.10
CA LYS A 102 -6.19 7.24 27.04
C LYS A 102 -4.77 7.49 26.55
N GLU A 103 -4.04 6.43 26.18
CA GLU A 103 -2.68 6.55 25.67
C GLU A 103 -2.64 7.35 24.35
N LYS A 104 -3.63 7.15 23.45
CA LYS A 104 -3.77 7.96 22.24
C LYS A 104 -3.92 9.46 22.54
N ALA A 105 -4.81 9.80 23.48
CA ALA A 105 -5.08 11.18 23.86
C ALA A 105 -3.88 11.87 24.53
N GLU A 106 -3.20 11.14 25.43
CA GLU A 106 -2.00 11.63 26.11
C GLU A 106 -0.89 11.96 25.10
N LEU A 107 -0.65 11.04 24.16
CA LEU A 107 0.42 11.17 23.19
C LEU A 107 0.10 12.23 22.12
N LYS A 108 -1.17 12.42 21.75
CA LYS A 108 -1.61 13.55 20.92
C LYS A 108 -1.35 14.89 21.61
N THR A 109 -1.64 14.99 22.90
CA THR A 109 -1.40 16.20 23.71
C THR A 109 0.09 16.53 23.77
N ARG A 110 0.94 15.53 23.99
CA ARG A 110 2.41 15.69 24.00
C ARG A 110 2.94 16.20 22.66
N LEU A 111 2.42 15.68 21.55
CA LEU A 111 2.82 16.10 20.20
C LEU A 111 2.48 17.57 19.92
N CYS A 112 1.28 18.01 20.28
CA CYS A 112 0.89 19.43 20.17
C CYS A 112 1.78 20.34 21.04
N LEU A 113 2.03 19.95 22.29
CA LEU A 113 2.91 20.70 23.20
C LEU A 113 4.35 20.79 22.69
N ARG A 114 4.84 19.74 22.04
CA ARG A 114 6.17 19.74 21.45
C ARG A 114 6.26 20.63 20.22
N GLN A 115 5.31 20.56 19.29
CA GLN A 115 5.26 21.45 18.12
C GLN A 115 5.24 22.91 18.56
N ARG A 116 4.43 23.21 19.58
CA ARG A 116 4.40 24.53 20.22
C ARG A 116 5.76 24.91 20.79
N ARG A 117 6.44 24.03 21.56
CA ARG A 117 7.78 24.31 22.10
C ARG A 117 8.85 24.48 21.01
N GLN A 118 8.77 23.74 19.92
CA GLN A 118 9.70 23.90 18.79
C GLN A 118 9.49 25.25 18.09
N TYR A 119 8.23 25.62 17.88
CA TYR A 119 7.85 26.93 17.35
C TYR A 119 8.28 28.08 18.27
N GLU A 120 7.99 27.99 19.57
CA GLU A 120 8.38 28.97 20.60
C GLU A 120 9.91 29.11 20.75
N ARG A 121 10.68 28.06 20.44
CA ARG A 121 12.15 28.08 20.47
C ARG A 121 12.78 28.50 19.14
N GLY A 122 12.00 28.81 18.10
CA GLY A 122 12.51 29.08 16.76
C GLY A 122 13.23 27.88 16.11
N LEU A 123 13.04 26.68 16.65
CA LEU A 123 13.66 25.43 16.18
C LEU A 123 12.77 24.81 15.10
N THR A 124 12.70 25.45 13.92
CA THR A 124 12.04 24.90 12.73
C THR A 124 13.02 24.15 11.80
N GLY A 125 14.29 24.01 12.19
CA GLY A 125 15.36 23.35 11.44
C GLY A 125 15.58 21.89 11.79
N SER A 126 16.01 21.11 10.80
CA SER A 126 16.31 19.68 10.83
C SER A 126 17.23 19.27 11.98
N THR A 127 16.92 18.13 12.61
CA THR A 127 17.87 17.42 13.46
C THR A 127 19.14 17.08 12.66
N PRO A 128 20.34 17.16 13.26
CA PRO A 128 21.59 16.77 12.60
C PRO A 128 21.50 15.35 12.03
N GLU A 129 21.94 15.17 10.78
CA GLU A 129 21.99 13.87 10.11
C GLU A 129 22.86 12.88 10.91
N GLY A 130 22.38 11.63 11.06
CA GLY A 130 23.17 10.55 11.64
C GLY A 130 22.92 10.18 13.11
N LYS A 131 21.95 10.79 13.80
CA LYS A 131 21.54 10.32 15.15
C LYS A 131 20.20 9.60 15.11
N SER A 132 20.15 8.42 15.73
CA SER A 132 18.92 7.66 15.94
C SER A 132 17.85 8.55 16.57
N PHE A 133 16.62 8.44 16.06
CA PHE A 133 15.50 9.24 16.53
C PHE A 133 15.37 9.13 18.06
N PRO A 134 15.24 10.25 18.81
CA PRO A 134 14.99 10.21 20.24
C PRO A 134 13.81 9.28 20.52
N ARG A 135 13.88 8.53 21.63
CA ARG A 135 12.88 7.55 22.08
C ARG A 135 11.44 8.08 22.04
N ASP A 136 11.28 9.37 22.26
CA ASP A 136 9.99 10.09 22.22
C ASP A 136 9.51 10.37 20.79
N LEU A 137 10.44 10.57 19.85
CA LEU A 137 10.14 10.83 18.44
C LEU A 137 9.62 9.58 17.72
N VAL A 138 10.14 8.39 18.04
CA VAL A 138 9.63 7.14 17.44
C VAL A 138 8.24 6.81 17.95
N ARG A 139 7.94 7.12 19.22
CA ARG A 139 6.56 7.05 19.75
C ARG A 139 5.66 8.10 19.12
N GLU A 140 6.11 9.34 18.98
CA GLU A 140 5.31 10.41 18.38
C GLU A 140 5.06 10.21 16.88
N ILE A 141 6.04 9.68 16.13
CA ILE A 141 5.86 9.24 14.75
C ILE A 141 4.91 8.04 14.74
N ALA A 142 5.12 7.03 15.58
CA ALA A 142 4.19 5.91 15.68
C ALA A 142 2.76 6.40 15.98
N LEU A 143 2.55 7.42 16.83
CA LEU A 143 1.23 7.96 17.08
C LEU A 143 0.66 8.82 15.97
N ARG A 144 1.47 9.66 15.31
CA ARG A 144 1.01 10.36 14.11
C ARG A 144 0.56 9.35 13.05
N TYR A 145 1.18 8.18 12.97
CA TYR A 145 0.83 7.10 12.03
C TYR A 145 -0.23 6.11 12.57
N LEU A 146 -0.48 6.05 13.89
CA LEU A 146 -1.46 5.17 14.55
C LEU A 146 -2.76 5.89 14.96
N THR A 147 -2.78 7.23 14.88
CA THR A 147 -3.94 8.06 15.25
C THR A 147 -4.42 8.99 14.13
N ASP A 148 -3.61 9.22 13.09
CA ASP A 148 -4.09 9.76 11.84
C ASP A 148 -4.76 8.61 11.06
N ASP A 149 -6.09 8.62 11.05
CA ASP A 149 -6.94 7.76 10.26
C ASP A 149 -6.56 7.80 8.78
N ARG A 150 -5.98 8.89 8.26
CA ARG A 150 -5.53 9.00 6.86
C ARG A 150 -4.19 8.30 6.60
N VAL A 151 -3.42 8.01 7.64
CA VAL A 151 -2.11 7.39 7.53
C VAL A 151 -2.25 5.89 7.80
N GLY A 152 -2.23 5.09 6.73
CA GLY A 152 -2.45 3.64 6.81
C GLY A 152 -3.86 3.18 6.45
N HIS A 153 -4.77 4.10 6.09
CA HIS A 153 -5.94 3.76 5.29
C HIS A 153 -5.48 3.32 3.89
N VAL A 154 -5.43 2.00 3.68
CA VAL A 154 -5.39 1.39 2.33
C VAL A 154 -6.75 1.62 1.61
N GLY A 155 -7.76 2.13 2.31
CA GLY A 155 -9.02 2.59 1.74
C GLY A 155 -9.08 4.12 1.75
N GLN A 156 -9.14 4.74 0.57
CA GLN A 156 -9.28 6.18 0.33
C GLN A 156 -7.99 7.01 0.32
N TRP A 157 -6.90 6.52 -0.28
CA TRP A 157 -6.31 7.40 -1.28
C TRP A 157 -7.34 7.47 -2.40
N LYS A 158 -7.84 8.67 -2.71
CA LYS A 158 -8.24 8.93 -4.09
C LYS A 158 -7.07 8.43 -4.91
N VAL A 159 -7.24 7.30 -5.60
CA VAL A 159 -6.40 6.97 -6.75
C VAL A 159 -6.45 8.26 -7.53
N PHE A 160 -5.38 9.06 -7.55
CA PHE A 160 -5.24 10.07 -8.58
C PHE A 160 -5.52 9.27 -9.84
N PRO A 161 -6.64 9.51 -10.54
CA PRO A 161 -7.14 8.55 -11.51
C PRO A 161 -5.99 8.30 -12.45
N ARG A 162 -5.38 7.11 -12.35
CA ARG A 162 -4.27 6.77 -13.24
C ARG A 162 -4.89 6.94 -14.61
N PRO A 163 -4.27 7.72 -15.51
CA PRO A 163 -4.85 7.93 -16.82
C PRO A 163 -5.18 6.55 -17.40
N PRO A 164 -6.34 6.42 -18.09
CA PRO A 164 -6.74 5.16 -18.67
C PRO A 164 -5.62 4.62 -19.53
N MET A 165 -5.52 3.30 -19.61
CA MET A 165 -4.56 2.68 -20.49
C MET A 165 -4.83 3.12 -21.94
N ASP A 166 -3.76 3.33 -22.69
CA ASP A 166 -3.87 3.48 -24.14
C ASP A 166 -3.83 2.09 -24.77
N TYR A 167 -5.01 1.51 -24.96
CA TYR A 167 -5.17 0.15 -25.46
C TYR A 167 -4.75 0.03 -26.93
N THR A 168 -4.61 1.12 -27.67
CA THR A 168 -4.05 1.07 -29.03
C THR A 168 -2.61 0.53 -29.06
N LYS A 169 -1.85 0.78 -27.98
CA LYS A 169 -0.49 0.23 -27.81
C LYS A 169 -0.46 -1.28 -27.60
N LEU A 170 -1.61 -1.88 -27.32
CA LEU A 170 -1.80 -3.33 -27.19
C LEU A 170 -2.45 -3.94 -28.44
N GLY A 171 -2.44 -3.22 -29.57
CA GLY A 171 -2.98 -3.70 -30.84
C GLY A 171 -4.51 -3.63 -30.95
N PHE A 172 -5.21 -3.04 -29.99
CA PHE A 172 -6.65 -2.79 -30.12
C PHE A 172 -6.92 -1.65 -31.09
N SER A 173 -8.04 -1.75 -31.83
CA SER A 173 -8.48 -0.68 -32.72
C SER A 173 -8.82 0.60 -31.93
N ALA A 174 -8.84 1.75 -32.61
CA ALA A 174 -9.24 3.02 -32.01
C ALA A 174 -10.64 2.95 -31.35
N HIS A 175 -11.56 2.25 -32.00
CA HIS A 175 -12.91 2.03 -31.49
C HIS A 175 -12.94 1.19 -30.20
N THR A 176 -12.19 0.08 -30.17
CA THR A 176 -12.07 -0.74 -28.96
C THR A 176 -11.37 0.00 -27.83
N ASN A 177 -10.38 0.83 -28.17
CA ASN A 177 -9.70 1.69 -27.20
C ASN A 177 -10.67 2.70 -26.55
N GLU A 178 -11.58 3.29 -27.32
CA GLU A 178 -12.59 4.20 -26.77
C GLU A 178 -13.51 3.50 -25.76
N MET A 179 -14.05 2.33 -26.13
CA MET A 179 -14.89 1.50 -25.26
C MET A 179 -14.18 1.13 -23.95
N PHE A 180 -12.94 0.65 -24.05
CA PHE A 180 -12.19 0.19 -22.88
C PHE A 180 -11.79 1.35 -21.98
N ARG A 181 -11.39 2.49 -22.55
CA ARG A 181 -11.05 3.68 -21.77
C ARG A 181 -12.26 4.24 -21.03
N ASP A 182 -13.42 4.31 -21.67
CA ASP A 182 -14.64 4.77 -21.00
C ASP A 182 -15.04 3.83 -19.86
N ALA A 183 -15.01 2.51 -20.09
CA ALA A 183 -15.28 1.52 -19.05
C ALA A 183 -14.29 1.59 -17.88
N GLU A 184 -12.99 1.72 -18.14
CA GLU A 184 -11.97 1.88 -17.12
C GLU A 184 -12.18 3.15 -16.28
N GLN A 185 -12.54 4.26 -16.95
CA GLN A 185 -12.88 5.52 -16.27
C GLN A 185 -14.15 5.39 -15.43
N ALA A 186 -15.19 4.75 -15.96
CA ALA A 186 -16.45 4.56 -15.28
C ALA A 186 -16.29 3.71 -14.01
N ILE A 187 -15.55 2.60 -14.08
CA ILE A 187 -15.24 1.74 -12.92
C ILE A 187 -14.44 2.51 -11.87
N THR A 188 -13.45 3.29 -12.31
CA THR A 188 -12.62 4.13 -11.42
C THR A 188 -13.46 5.21 -10.74
N LYS A 189 -14.34 5.89 -11.49
CA LYS A 189 -15.21 6.95 -10.97
C LYS A 189 -16.26 6.41 -9.98
N ALA A 190 -16.75 5.20 -10.21
CA ALA A 190 -17.70 4.52 -9.32
C ALA A 190 -17.03 3.85 -8.11
N ASP A 191 -15.69 3.77 -8.07
CA ASP A 191 -14.89 3.07 -7.06
C ASP A 191 -15.29 1.58 -6.91
N LYS A 192 -15.38 0.87 -8.05
CA LYS A 192 -15.86 -0.53 -8.11
C LYS A 192 -14.85 -1.54 -8.63
N TRP A 193 -13.55 -1.23 -8.60
CA TRP A 193 -12.50 -2.16 -9.03
C TRP A 193 -12.50 -3.47 -8.25
N GLU A 194 -12.68 -3.41 -6.92
CA GLU A 194 -12.73 -4.62 -6.08
C GLU A 194 -13.96 -5.48 -6.41
N TRP A 195 -15.11 -4.85 -6.66
CA TRP A 195 -16.30 -5.57 -7.11
C TRP A 195 -16.06 -6.23 -8.48
N MET A 196 -15.52 -5.50 -9.46
CA MET A 196 -15.20 -6.04 -10.79
C MET A 196 -14.30 -7.28 -10.71
N ARG A 197 -13.35 -7.30 -9.77
CA ARG A 197 -12.41 -8.41 -9.54
C ARG A 197 -13.13 -9.70 -9.14
N THR A 198 -14.15 -9.61 -8.29
CA THR A 198 -14.86 -10.78 -7.73
C THR A 198 -16.25 -11.01 -8.30
N ALA A 199 -16.75 -10.11 -9.14
CA ALA A 199 -18.11 -10.13 -9.64
C ALA A 199 -18.43 -11.42 -10.42
N ASP A 200 -19.62 -11.95 -10.15
CA ASP A 200 -20.30 -12.87 -11.04
C ASP A 200 -21.48 -12.12 -11.68
N PRO A 201 -21.40 -11.74 -12.98
CA PRO A 201 -22.47 -11.01 -13.63
C PRO A 201 -23.70 -11.89 -13.93
N GLY A 202 -23.64 -13.19 -13.65
CA GLY A 202 -24.74 -14.14 -13.84
C GLY A 202 -24.91 -14.59 -15.29
N ARG A 203 -26.02 -15.30 -15.55
CA ARG A 203 -26.28 -16.02 -16.82
C ARG A 203 -26.32 -15.12 -18.05
N GLY A 204 -26.69 -13.85 -17.90
CA GLY A 204 -26.71 -12.85 -18.99
C GLY A 204 -25.37 -12.15 -19.24
N GLY A 205 -24.34 -12.44 -18.43
CA GLY A 205 -23.11 -11.67 -18.42
C GLY A 205 -23.34 -10.19 -18.09
N TYR A 206 -22.34 -9.35 -18.35
CA TYR A 206 -22.44 -7.92 -18.05
C TYR A 206 -23.53 -7.19 -18.85
N ALA A 207 -23.95 -7.71 -20.00
CA ALA A 207 -25.04 -7.13 -20.78
C ALA A 207 -26.41 -7.22 -20.08
N GLY A 208 -26.59 -8.21 -19.19
CA GLY A 208 -27.83 -8.40 -18.41
C GLY A 208 -27.63 -8.25 -16.91
N CYS A 209 -26.50 -7.70 -16.45
CA CYS A 209 -26.18 -7.61 -15.04
C CYS A 209 -27.00 -6.50 -14.35
N ILE A 210 -27.75 -6.87 -13.32
CA ILE A 210 -28.61 -5.95 -12.55
C ILE A 210 -28.05 -5.60 -11.17
N ALA A 211 -26.80 -6.01 -10.88
CA ALA A 211 -26.17 -5.74 -9.59
C ALA A 211 -26.09 -4.22 -9.33
N PRO A 212 -26.41 -3.74 -8.12
CA PRO A 212 -26.35 -2.31 -7.78
C PRO A 212 -24.98 -1.68 -8.05
N GLU A 213 -23.90 -2.43 -7.82
CA GLU A 213 -22.54 -2.00 -8.09
C GLU A 213 -22.30 -1.80 -9.59
N PHE A 214 -22.84 -2.70 -10.41
CA PHE A 214 -22.73 -2.57 -11.86
C PHE A 214 -23.55 -1.37 -12.37
N GLN A 215 -24.75 -1.14 -11.82
CA GLN A 215 -25.54 0.04 -12.14
C GLN A 215 -24.82 1.35 -11.77
N ALA A 216 -24.02 1.37 -10.69
CA ALA A 216 -23.21 2.53 -10.34
C ALA A 216 -22.11 2.80 -11.39
N ILE A 217 -21.52 1.73 -11.96
CA ILE A 217 -20.54 1.84 -13.04
C ILE A 217 -21.21 2.35 -14.31
N THR A 218 -22.36 1.79 -14.72
CA THR A 218 -23.02 2.20 -15.97
C THR A 218 -23.49 3.65 -15.96
N ARG A 219 -23.89 4.18 -14.79
CA ARG A 219 -24.20 5.63 -14.63
C ARG A 219 -22.97 6.54 -14.82
N CYS A 220 -21.76 5.99 -14.76
CA CYS A 220 -20.52 6.73 -14.98
C CYS A 220 -19.98 6.63 -16.41
N MET A 221 -20.52 5.72 -17.24
CA MET A 221 -20.18 5.57 -18.65
C MET A 221 -20.61 6.79 -19.46
N LYS A 222 -19.86 7.10 -20.52
CA LYS A 222 -20.20 8.14 -21.50
C LYS A 222 -20.34 7.60 -22.91
N TYR A 223 -19.70 6.48 -23.22
CA TYR A 223 -19.76 5.84 -24.52
C TYR A 223 -21.10 5.10 -24.66
N ASP A 224 -21.87 5.45 -25.69
CA ASP A 224 -23.22 4.94 -25.94
C ASP A 224 -23.30 4.00 -27.17
N GLY A 225 -22.24 3.90 -27.97
CA GLY A 225 -22.17 3.09 -29.19
C GLY A 225 -22.02 1.58 -28.99
N HIS A 226 -22.43 1.04 -27.85
CA HIS A 226 -22.29 -0.39 -27.55
C HIS A 226 -23.45 -1.22 -28.13
N SER A 227 -23.13 -2.28 -28.89
CA SER A 227 -24.02 -3.44 -28.97
C SER A 227 -23.95 -4.26 -27.67
N GLY A 228 -24.99 -5.02 -27.33
CA GLY A 228 -24.98 -5.87 -26.12
C GLY A 228 -23.77 -6.83 -26.06
N GLY A 229 -23.31 -7.32 -27.23
CA GLY A 229 -22.10 -8.15 -27.32
C GLY A 229 -20.82 -7.37 -27.01
N SER A 230 -20.64 -6.18 -27.60
CA SER A 230 -19.48 -5.33 -27.33
C SER A 230 -19.44 -4.82 -25.88
N PHE A 231 -20.61 -4.54 -25.30
CA PHE A 231 -20.76 -4.15 -23.90
C PHE A 231 -20.30 -5.27 -22.96
N GLY A 232 -20.82 -6.48 -23.20
CA GLY A 232 -20.42 -7.67 -22.45
C GLY A 232 -18.93 -7.98 -22.57
N GLY A 233 -18.38 -7.90 -23.78
CA GLY A 233 -16.95 -8.09 -24.04
C GLY A 233 -16.09 -7.07 -23.31
N THR A 234 -16.45 -5.79 -23.36
CA THR A 234 -15.74 -4.70 -22.68
C THR A 234 -15.63 -4.93 -21.18
N PHE A 235 -16.74 -5.25 -20.50
CA PHE A 235 -16.70 -5.48 -19.06
C PHE A 235 -16.08 -6.81 -18.66
N ARG A 236 -16.10 -7.84 -19.51
CA ARG A 236 -15.27 -9.04 -19.28
C ARG A 236 -13.79 -8.70 -19.35
N THR A 237 -13.37 -7.87 -20.31
CA THR A 237 -11.99 -7.40 -20.41
C THR A 237 -11.60 -6.56 -19.19
N MET A 238 -12.48 -5.67 -18.72
CA MET A 238 -12.25 -4.91 -17.49
C MET A 238 -12.20 -5.81 -16.24
N GLN A 239 -13.01 -6.86 -16.19
CA GLN A 239 -12.93 -7.86 -15.11
C GLN A 239 -11.60 -8.62 -15.15
N TYR A 240 -11.13 -9.01 -16.34
CA TYR A 240 -9.82 -9.64 -16.49
C TYR A 240 -8.72 -8.69 -15.99
N LEU A 241 -8.74 -7.43 -16.45
CA LEU A 241 -7.85 -6.38 -15.98
C LEU A 241 -7.89 -6.20 -14.44
N ALA A 242 -9.08 -6.24 -13.83
CA ALA A 242 -9.23 -6.14 -12.37
C ALA A 242 -8.63 -7.35 -11.62
N LYS A 243 -8.63 -8.54 -12.23
CA LYS A 243 -8.11 -9.78 -11.64
C LYS A 243 -6.59 -9.89 -11.71
N VAL A 244 -6.00 -9.48 -12.83
CA VAL A 244 -4.58 -9.67 -13.12
C VAL A 244 -3.74 -8.40 -12.94
N GLY A 245 -4.38 -7.23 -12.96
CA GLY A 245 -3.69 -5.95 -12.92
C GLY A 245 -3.13 -5.51 -14.28
N ARG A 246 -2.68 -4.26 -14.38
CA ARG A 246 -2.28 -3.64 -15.66
C ARG A 246 -1.07 -4.30 -16.31
N GLU A 247 -0.07 -4.74 -15.55
CA GLU A 247 1.17 -5.28 -16.13
C GLU A 247 0.93 -6.66 -16.77
N GLU A 248 0.31 -7.60 -16.04
CA GLU A 248 -0.06 -8.91 -16.59
C GLU A 248 -1.06 -8.77 -17.77
N PHE A 249 -1.98 -7.80 -17.69
CA PHE A 249 -2.87 -7.50 -18.81
C PHE A 249 -2.10 -7.02 -20.06
N ARG A 250 -1.09 -6.16 -19.89
CA ARG A 250 -0.26 -5.69 -21.03
C ARG A 250 0.53 -6.82 -21.66
N GLU A 251 1.08 -7.72 -20.85
CA GLU A 251 1.82 -8.88 -21.34
C GLU A 251 0.91 -9.83 -22.13
N ALA A 252 -0.31 -10.09 -21.62
CA ALA A 252 -1.29 -10.95 -22.27
C ALA A 252 -1.76 -10.42 -23.64
N TYR A 253 -1.77 -9.09 -23.84
CA TYR A 253 -2.21 -8.43 -25.07
C TYR A 253 -1.06 -7.74 -25.82
N ALA A 254 0.20 -8.00 -25.47
CA ALA A 254 1.32 -7.47 -26.22
C ALA A 254 1.28 -8.06 -27.63
N PRO A 255 1.47 -7.25 -28.69
CA PRO A 255 1.59 -7.79 -30.04
C PRO A 255 2.74 -8.80 -30.09
N ALA A 256 2.51 -9.95 -30.74
CA ALA A 256 3.55 -10.95 -30.94
C ALA A 256 4.79 -10.29 -31.56
N LYS A 257 5.96 -10.57 -31.00
CA LYS A 257 7.24 -10.07 -31.50
C LYS A 257 7.57 -10.69 -32.86
#